data_AF-A0A419E9Z6-F1
#
_entry.id   AF-A0A419E9Z6-F1
#
_cell.length_a   1.000
_cell.length_b   1.000
_cell.length_c   1.000
_cell.angle_alpha   90.00
_cell.angle_beta   90.00
_cell.angle_gamma   90.00
#
_symmetry.space_group_name_H-M   'P 1'
#
loop_
_entity.id
_entity.type
_entity.pdbx_description
1 polymer ?
#
loop_
_entity_poly.entity_id
_entity_poly.type
_entity_poly.pdbx_seq_one_letter_code
_entity_poly.pdbx_strand_id
1 'polypeptide(L)'
;MAAYDDRILGEYEEVLSRPELRIHPSKALAAVDHIEVFGQYIESDRLSTEGHTDQDDVMFAEVFITSDADALVTSNLRHYKPLLAQNRLVLTPAQFLERFFPRQG
;
A
#
# COMPACT_ATOMS: atom_id res chain seq x y z
N MET A 1 -8.43 -2.38 7.96
CA MET A 1 -9.03 -2.19 6.62
C MET A 1 -7.97 -1.57 5.72
N ALA A 2 -7.93 -1.85 4.43
CA ALA A 2 -6.96 -1.23 3.52
C ALA A 2 -7.41 0.19 3.17
N ALA A 3 -6.49 1.16 3.14
CA ALA A 3 -6.76 2.52 2.67
C ALA A 3 -6.27 2.66 1.23
N TYR A 4 -7.02 3.36 0.39
CA TYR A 4 -6.69 3.53 -1.03
C TYR A 4 -7.16 4.90 -1.56
N ASP A 5 -6.60 5.29 -2.69
CA ASP A 5 -7.14 6.33 -3.58
C ASP A 5 -7.17 5.80 -5.02
N ASP A 6 -7.64 6.61 -5.97
CA ASP A 6 -7.76 6.20 -7.37
C ASP A 6 -6.40 5.86 -8.01
N ARG A 7 -5.30 6.46 -7.53
CA ARG A 7 -3.96 6.21 -8.07
C ARG A 7 -3.44 4.84 -7.65
N ILE A 8 -3.67 4.48 -6.38
CA ILE A 8 -3.35 3.16 -5.85
C ILE A 8 -4.17 2.08 -6.56
N LEU A 9 -5.48 2.29 -6.76
CA LEU A 9 -6.29 1.32 -7.52
C LEU A 9 -5.78 1.17 -8.95
N GLY A 10 -5.46 2.27 -9.64
CA GLY A 10 -4.89 2.24 -10.98
C GLY A 10 -3.57 1.46 -11.06
N GLU A 11 -2.67 1.59 -10.08
CA GLU A 11 -1.43 0.81 -10.02
C GLU A 11 -1.73 -0.69 -9.84
N TYR A 12 -2.72 -1.04 -9.02
CA TYR A 12 -3.14 -2.43 -8.85
C TYR A 12 -3.74 -3.00 -10.14
N GLU A 13 -4.59 -2.25 -10.84
CA GLU A 13 -5.13 -2.65 -12.14
C GLU A 13 -4.01 -2.89 -13.16
N GLU A 14 -3.07 -1.95 -13.27
CA GLU A 14 -1.93 -2.06 -14.19
C GLU A 14 -1.08 -3.29 -13.85
N VAL A 15 -0.62 -3.41 -12.60
CA VAL A 15 0.25 -4.49 -12.16
C VAL A 15 -0.42 -5.84 -12.35
N LEU A 16 -1.68 -6.00 -11.92
CA LEU A 16 -2.39 -7.28 -12.02
C LEU A 16 -2.73 -7.67 -13.46
N SER A 17 -2.74 -6.71 -14.39
CA SER A 17 -2.93 -6.96 -15.83
C SER A 17 -1.66 -7.49 -16.53
N ARG A 18 -0.49 -7.38 -15.91
CA ARG A 18 0.80 -7.75 -16.51
C ARG A 18 0.86 -9.25 -16.86
N PRO A 19 1.10 -9.63 -18.13
CA PRO A 19 1.10 -11.03 -18.57
C PRO A 19 2.07 -11.93 -17.79
N GLU A 20 3.17 -11.38 -17.28
CA GLU A 20 4.22 -12.07 -16.54
C GLU A 20 3.70 -12.68 -15.23
N LEU A 21 2.66 -12.07 -14.63
CA LEU A 21 2.04 -12.57 -13.41
C LEU A 21 1.14 -13.80 -13.65
N ARG A 22 0.73 -14.04 -14.90
CA ARG A 22 -0.14 -15.16 -15.30
C ARG A 22 -1.43 -15.24 -14.47
N ILE A 23 -1.96 -14.08 -14.07
CA ILE A 23 -3.23 -13.96 -13.35
C ILE A 23 -4.36 -13.92 -14.37
N HIS A 24 -5.41 -14.71 -14.15
CA HIS A 24 -6.59 -14.67 -15.01
C HIS A 24 -7.30 -13.31 -14.85
N PRO A 25 -7.73 -12.62 -15.93
CA PRO A 25 -8.30 -11.28 -15.85
C PRO A 25 -9.45 -11.15 -14.84
N SER A 26 -10.34 -12.16 -14.75
CA SER A 26 -11.43 -12.14 -13.77
C SER A 26 -10.96 -12.18 -12.31
N LYS A 27 -9.79 -12.77 -12.02
CA LYS A 27 -9.20 -12.78 -10.67
C LYS A 27 -8.52 -11.45 -10.35
N ALA A 28 -7.88 -10.83 -11.34
CA ALA A 28 -7.32 -9.49 -11.20
C ALA A 28 -8.43 -8.49 -10.87
N LEU A 29 -9.50 -8.48 -11.68
CA LEU A 29 -10.67 -7.62 -11.45
C LEU A 29 -11.28 -7.87 -10.06
N ALA A 30 -11.55 -9.13 -9.70
CA ALA A 30 -12.12 -9.45 -8.40
C ALA A 30 -11.24 -9.01 -7.21
N ALA A 31 -9.92 -8.92 -7.38
CA ALA A 31 -9.01 -8.42 -6.35
C ALA A 31 -9.11 -6.89 -6.21
N VAL A 32 -9.17 -6.16 -7.33
CA VAL A 32 -9.36 -4.70 -7.33
C VAL A 32 -10.74 -4.34 -6.77
N ASP A 33 -11.80 -4.99 -7.24
CA ASP A 33 -13.18 -4.81 -6.75
C ASP A 33 -13.27 -5.05 -5.23
N HIS A 34 -12.51 -6.03 -4.71
CA HIS A 34 -12.49 -6.31 -3.27
C HIS A 34 -11.85 -5.17 -2.48
N ILE A 35 -10.77 -4.56 -2.99
CA ILE A 35 -10.14 -3.40 -2.35
C ILE A 35 -11.10 -2.21 -2.39
N GLU A 36 -11.78 -1.98 -3.51
CA GLU A 36 -12.73 -0.88 -3.65
C GLU A 36 -13.94 -1.03 -2.71
N VAL A 37 -14.54 -2.21 -2.64
CA VAL A 37 -15.75 -2.45 -1.83
C VAL A 37 -15.47 -2.50 -0.33
N PHE A 38 -14.34 -3.09 0.08
CA PHE A 38 -14.02 -3.32 1.49
C PHE A 38 -12.91 -2.42 2.04
N GLY A 39 -12.31 -1.59 1.21
CA GLY A 39 -11.30 -0.61 1.60
C GLY A 39 -11.91 0.71 2.05
N GLN A 40 -11.04 1.61 2.49
CA GLN A 40 -11.36 2.99 2.81
C GLN A 40 -10.81 3.89 1.71
N TYR A 41 -11.70 4.58 1.00
CA TYR A 41 -11.31 5.64 0.06
C TYR A 41 -10.77 6.85 0.82
N ILE A 42 -9.66 7.41 0.34
CA ILE A 42 -8.95 8.53 0.94
C ILE A 42 -8.71 9.61 -0.12
N GLU A 43 -9.22 10.81 0.15
CA GLU A 43 -8.77 12.02 -0.55
C GLU A 43 -7.47 12.49 0.10
N SER A 44 -6.32 12.03 -0.41
CA SER A 44 -5.02 12.31 0.21
C SER A 44 -4.46 13.67 -0.19
N ASP A 45 -3.82 14.35 0.76
CA ASP A 45 -3.03 15.54 0.48
C ASP A 45 -1.70 15.18 -0.17
N ARG A 46 -1.25 16.01 -1.12
CA ARG A 46 0.07 15.81 -1.74
C ARG A 46 1.18 16.11 -0.73
N LEU A 47 2.10 15.18 -0.58
CA LEU A 47 3.28 15.34 0.28
C LEU A 47 4.47 15.87 -0.53
N SER A 48 5.42 16.47 0.17
CA SER A 48 6.73 16.76 -0.42
C SER A 48 7.42 15.44 -0.78
N THR A 49 7.98 15.35 -1.98
CA THR A 49 8.75 14.19 -2.43
C THR A 49 10.17 14.16 -1.84
N GLU A 50 10.54 15.14 -1.03
CA GLU A 50 11.88 15.24 -0.45
C GLU A 50 12.21 14.02 0.44
N GLY A 51 13.30 13.34 0.12
CA GLY A 51 13.77 12.16 0.85
C GLY A 51 13.09 10.85 0.48
N HIS A 52 12.03 10.88 -0.35
CA HIS A 52 11.52 9.69 -1.01
C HIS A 52 12.47 9.27 -2.13
N THR A 53 12.80 7.98 -2.18
CA THR A 53 13.76 7.46 -3.18
C THR A 53 13.08 7.15 -4.50
N ASP A 54 11.76 6.91 -4.47
CA ASP A 54 10.92 6.62 -5.63
C ASP A 54 9.70 7.54 -5.58
N GLN A 55 9.41 8.23 -6.68
CA GLN A 55 8.32 9.20 -6.77
C GLN A 55 6.96 8.51 -6.94
N ASP A 56 6.95 7.32 -7.56
CA ASP A 56 5.71 6.56 -7.77
C ASP A 56 5.22 5.97 -6.44
N ASP A 57 6.12 5.79 -5.47
CA ASP A 57 5.78 5.31 -4.13
C ASP A 57 5.22 6.39 -3.19
N VAL A 58 5.29 7.68 -3.58
CA VAL A 58 4.85 8.80 -2.72
C VAL A 58 3.35 8.73 -2.44
N MET A 59 2.54 8.29 -3.42
CA MET A 59 1.09 8.17 -3.24
C MET A 59 0.70 7.23 -2.09
N PHE A 60 1.46 6.16 -1.86
CA PHE A 60 1.20 5.26 -0.72
C PHE A 60 1.51 5.95 0.61
N ALA A 61 2.53 6.80 0.67
CA ALA A 61 2.85 7.58 1.87
C ALA A 61 1.79 8.66 2.15
N GLU A 62 1.29 9.32 1.10
CA GLU A 62 0.21 10.31 1.17
C GLU A 62 -1.06 9.68 1.78
N VAL A 63 -1.53 8.58 1.18
CA VAL A 63 -2.71 7.85 1.67
C VAL A 63 -2.49 7.32 3.09
N PHE A 64 -1.32 6.78 3.40
CA PHE A 64 -1.00 6.28 4.74
C PHE A 64 -1.04 7.37 5.81
N ILE A 65 -0.50 8.55 5.53
CA ILE A 65 -0.51 9.68 6.47
C ILE A 65 -1.92 10.26 6.61
N THR A 66 -2.64 10.47 5.50
CA THR A 66 -3.98 11.07 5.55
C THR A 66 -5.02 10.14 6.17
N SER A 67 -4.90 8.82 5.95
CA SER A 67 -5.83 7.84 6.53
C SER A 67 -5.61 7.54 8.00
N ASP A 68 -4.47 7.94 8.58
CA ASP A 68 -3.99 7.51 9.89
C ASP A 68 -4.04 5.98 10.07
N ALA A 69 -3.75 5.24 8.99
CA ALA A 69 -3.74 3.78 9.04
C ALA A 69 -2.66 3.26 10.00
N ASP A 70 -2.92 2.10 10.60
CA ASP A 70 -2.04 1.53 11.63
C ASP A 70 -0.64 1.19 11.10
N ALA A 71 -0.53 0.80 9.82
CA ALA A 71 0.74 0.42 9.19
C ALA A 71 0.73 0.61 7.68
N LEU A 72 1.89 0.98 7.11
CA LEU A 72 2.18 0.85 5.68
C LEU A 72 2.92 -0.46 5.44
N VAL A 73 2.40 -1.32 4.58
CA VAL A 73 2.98 -2.63 4.28
C VAL A 73 3.68 -2.60 2.90
N THR A 74 4.98 -2.89 2.85
CA THR A 74 5.78 -2.82 1.62
C THR A 74 6.94 -3.83 1.61
N SER A 75 7.32 -4.31 0.43
CA SER A 75 8.56 -5.08 0.25
C SER A 75 9.82 -4.20 0.17
N ASN A 76 9.67 -2.88 0.01
CA ASN A 76 10.78 -1.93 -0.21
C ASN A 76 10.83 -0.85 0.89
N LEU A 77 11.19 -1.24 2.12
CA LEU A 77 11.32 -0.31 3.27
C LEU A 77 12.19 0.93 2.97
N ARG A 78 13.20 0.77 2.12
CA ARG A 78 14.15 1.85 1.76
C ARG A 78 13.47 3.05 1.06
N HIS A 79 12.33 2.86 0.41
CA HIS A 79 11.61 3.95 -0.28
C HIS A 79 10.88 4.87 0.71
N TYR A 80 10.68 4.41 1.95
CA TYR A 80 9.90 5.07 2.99
C TYR A 80 10.75 5.53 4.19
N LYS A 81 12.04 5.83 3.95
CA LYS A 81 12.94 6.37 4.99
C LYS A 81 12.38 7.59 5.74
N PRO A 82 11.72 8.57 5.07
CA PRO A 82 11.13 9.70 5.79
C PRO A 82 10.07 9.27 6.82
N LEU A 83 9.23 8.28 6.49
CA LEU A 83 8.21 7.74 7.40
C LEU A 83 8.85 7.02 8.59
N LEU A 84 9.89 6.22 8.34
CA LEU A 84 10.65 5.54 9.39
C LEU A 84 11.31 6.54 10.34
N ALA A 85 11.87 7.64 9.82
CA ALA A 85 12.46 8.70 10.64
C ALA A 85 11.43 9.42 11.52
N GLN A 86 10.15 9.41 11.13
CA GLN A 86 9.02 9.93 11.90
C GLN A 86 8.41 8.88 12.85
N ASN A 87 9.08 7.73 13.06
CA ASN A 87 8.59 6.59 13.85
C ASN A 87 7.23 6.03 13.40
N ARG A 88 6.87 6.21 12.13
CA ARG A 88 5.66 5.59 11.56
C ARG A 88 5.89 4.11 11.30
N LEU A 89 4.83 3.31 11.41
CA LEU A 89 4.91 1.87 11.30
C LEU A 89 4.94 1.42 9.82
N VAL A 90 6.14 1.31 9.26
CA VAL A 90 6.37 0.76 7.92
C VAL A 90 6.93 -0.66 8.04
N LEU A 91 6.21 -1.64 7.52
CA LEU A 91 6.49 -3.07 7.74
C LEU A 91 6.62 -3.83 6.43
N THR A 92 7.45 -4.87 6.45
CA THR A 92 7.35 -5.94 5.43
C THR A 92 6.10 -6.78 5.64
N PRO A 93 5.59 -7.49 4.61
CA PRO A 93 4.47 -8.40 4.79
C PRO A 93 4.68 -9.43 5.90
N ALA A 94 5.90 -9.96 6.05
CA ALA A 94 6.23 -10.91 7.12
C ALA A 94 6.13 -10.25 8.51
N GLN A 95 6.68 -9.05 8.67
CA GLN A 95 6.61 -8.30 9.93
C GLN A 95 5.18 -7.89 10.29
N PHE A 96 4.37 -7.54 9.28
CA PHE A 96 2.95 -7.24 9.48
C PHE A 96 2.20 -8.46 10.01
N LEU A 97 2.39 -9.63 9.40
CA LEU A 97 1.77 -10.88 9.85
C LEU A 97 2.23 -11.26 11.26
N GLU A 98 3.53 -11.17 11.56
CA GLU A 98 4.05 -11.46 12.90
C GLU A 98 3.45 -10.55 13.97
N ARG A 99 3.27 -9.26 13.66
CA ARG A 99 2.79 -8.26 14.61
C ARG A 99 1.28 -8.33 14.86
N PHE A 100 0.48 -8.50 13.81
CA PHE A 100 -0.98 -8.40 13.89
C PHE A 100 -1.69 -9.75 13.86
N PHE A 101 -1.03 -10.81 13.38
CA PHE A 101 -1.56 -12.16 13.31
C PHE A 101 -0.53 -13.18 13.84
N PRO A 102 -0.01 -12.99 15.06
CA PRO A 102 0.97 -13.92 15.63
C PRO A 102 0.38 -15.33 15.67
N ARG A 103 1.17 -16.33 15.28
CA ARG A 103 0.75 -17.73 15.44
C ARG A 103 0.50 -17.98 16.92
N GLN A 104 -0.73 -18.32 17.28
CA GLN A 104 -1.01 -18.86 18.59
C GLN A 104 -0.43 -20.28 18.63
N GLY A 105 0.51 -20.50 19.55
CA GLY A 105 1.12 -21.81 19.81
C GLY A 105 0.14 -22.75 20.49
#